data_AF-R7SFX7-F1
#
_entry.id   AF-R7SFX7-F1
#
_cell.length_a   1.000
_cell.length_b   1.000
_cell.length_c   1.000
_cell.angle_alpha   90.00
_cell.angle_beta   90.00
_cell.angle_gamma   90.00
#
_symmetry.space_group_name_H-M   'P 1'
#
loop_
_entity.id
_entity.type
_entity.pdbx_description
1 polymer ?
#
loop_
_entity_poly.entity_id
_entity_poly.type
_entity_poly.pdbx_seq_one_letter_code
_entity_poly.pdbx_strand_id
1 'polypeptide(L)'
;IAPPSVVRYLTSYWMNNIKPWSAVYWQERSVHELSDTNMLLEAYHHVLKANHLEGKRNRRMDSLIYTLIEITVPYYKSKHARRDLGLEGDDLEEKKCQDIEK
;
A
#
# COMPACT_ATOMS: atom_id res chain seq x y z
N ILE A 1 -10.92 -28.00 -12.91
CA ILE A 1 -10.26 -27.32 -14.06
C ILE A 1 -10.67 -25.85 -14.01
N ALA A 2 -9.73 -24.92 -14.10
CA ALA A 2 -10.05 -23.49 -14.05
C ALA A 2 -10.82 -23.03 -15.30
N PRO A 3 -11.71 -22.02 -15.21
CA PRO A 3 -12.46 -21.52 -16.36
C PRO A 3 -11.53 -20.99 -17.47
N PRO A 4 -11.86 -21.17 -18.76
CA PRO A 4 -11.03 -20.69 -19.88
C PRO A 4 -10.76 -19.18 -19.84
N SER A 5 -11.72 -18.40 -19.31
CA SER A 5 -11.56 -16.95 -19.12
C SER A 5 -10.47 -16.60 -18.11
N VAL A 6 -10.36 -17.37 -17.03
CA VAL A 6 -9.35 -17.20 -15.98
C VAL A 6 -7.98 -17.60 -16.50
N VAL A 7 -7.88 -18.71 -17.23
CA VAL A 7 -6.63 -19.15 -17.86
C VAL A 7 -6.13 -18.09 -18.83
N ARG A 8 -6.99 -17.57 -19.71
CA ARG A 8 -6.61 -16.53 -20.67
C ARG A 8 -6.12 -15.24 -19.99
N TYR A 9 -6.82 -14.79 -18.95
CA TYR A 9 -6.41 -13.63 -18.17
C TYR A 9 -5.03 -13.84 -17.52
N LEU A 10 -4.81 -14.99 -16.89
CA LEU A 10 -3.54 -15.32 -16.26
C LEU A 10 -2.41 -15.45 -17.29
N THR A 11 -2.64 -16.04 -18.46
CA THR A 11 -1.60 -16.13 -19.49
C THR A 11 -1.24 -14.76 -20.06
N SER A 12 -2.23 -13.93 -20.40
CA SER A 12 -1.98 -12.65 -21.09
C SER A 12 -1.29 -11.61 -20.22
N TYR A 13 -1.72 -11.45 -18.96
CA TYR A 13 -1.27 -10.35 -18.11
C TYR A 13 -0.20 -10.75 -17.10
N TRP A 14 -0.18 -12.03 -16.75
CA TRP A 14 0.36 -12.47 -15.47
C TRP A 14 1.52 -13.47 -15.64
N MET A 15 1.37 -14.49 -16.49
CA MET A 15 2.43 -15.48 -16.75
C MET A 15 3.55 -14.97 -17.66
N ASN A 16 3.27 -13.96 -18.51
CA ASN A 16 4.29 -13.32 -19.35
C ASN A 16 5.22 -12.37 -18.56
N ASN A 17 4.84 -11.98 -17.35
CA ASN A 17 5.57 -11.04 -16.51
C ASN A 17 5.98 -11.73 -15.20
N ILE A 18 7.13 -12.40 -15.21
CA ILE A 18 7.67 -13.14 -14.03
C ILE A 18 8.28 -12.19 -12.98
N LYS A 19 8.82 -11.05 -13.41
CA LYS A 19 9.55 -10.09 -12.57
C LYS A 19 8.73 -9.33 -11.52
N PRO A 20 7.49 -8.87 -11.78
CA PRO A 20 6.75 -8.03 -10.83
C PRO A 20 6.06 -8.79 -9.67
N TRP A 21 6.33 -10.09 -9.47
CA TRP A 21 5.57 -10.89 -8.49
C TRP A 21 6.37 -11.43 -7.32
N SER A 22 7.67 -11.67 -7.51
CA SER A 22 8.48 -12.26 -6.45
C SER A 22 9.37 -11.18 -5.85
N ALA A 23 9.34 -11.08 -4.52
CA ALA A 23 10.26 -10.24 -3.76
C ALA A 23 11.74 -10.56 -4.07
N VAL A 24 12.02 -11.75 -4.62
CA VAL A 24 13.36 -12.21 -5.02
C VAL A 24 13.91 -11.41 -6.20
N TYR A 25 13.08 -10.88 -7.09
CA TYR A 25 13.53 -10.06 -8.22
C TYR A 25 13.64 -8.56 -7.90
N TRP A 26 13.37 -8.15 -6.65
CA TRP A 26 13.34 -6.75 -6.21
C TRP A 26 14.56 -6.39 -5.36
N GLN A 27 15.73 -6.82 -5.81
CA GLN A 27 17.00 -6.40 -5.21
C GLN A 27 17.31 -5.00 -5.75
N GLU A 28 17.62 -4.05 -4.87
CA GLU A 28 18.02 -2.65 -5.18
C GLU A 28 16.94 -1.59 -5.41
N ARG A 29 15.68 -1.79 -4.99
CA ARG A 29 14.68 -0.69 -4.99
C ARG A 29 14.34 -0.20 -3.60
N SER A 30 14.21 1.12 -3.43
CA SER A 30 13.73 1.73 -2.19
C SER A 30 12.25 1.43 -1.96
N VAL A 31 11.78 1.50 -0.70
CA VAL A 31 10.36 1.29 -0.35
C VAL A 31 9.43 2.24 -1.12
N HIS A 32 9.90 3.45 -1.45
CA HIS A 32 9.15 4.43 -2.25
C HIS A 32 9.11 4.09 -3.74
N GLU A 33 10.17 3.54 -4.32
CA GLU A 33 10.16 2.99 -5.69
C GLU A 33 9.35 1.69 -5.81
N LEU A 34 9.14 1.03 -4.66
CA LEU A 34 8.27 -0.15 -4.49
C LEU A 34 6.85 0.23 -4.02
N SER A 35 6.53 1.53 -3.93
CA SER A 35 5.22 2.01 -3.46
C SER A 35 4.05 1.52 -4.32
N ASP A 36 4.30 1.29 -5.61
CA ASP A 36 3.34 0.75 -6.59
C ASP A 36 3.25 -0.79 -6.55
N THR A 37 3.47 -1.40 -5.39
CA THR A 37 3.31 -2.85 -5.22
C THR A 37 1.90 -3.19 -4.72
N ASN A 38 1.37 -4.31 -5.21
CA ASN A 38 0.07 -4.82 -4.78
C ASN A 38 0.00 -5.00 -3.25
N MET A 39 1.12 -5.34 -2.60
CA MET A 39 1.17 -5.46 -1.14
C MET A 39 0.96 -4.14 -0.40
N LEU A 40 1.60 -3.04 -0.82
CA LEU A 40 1.43 -1.75 -0.16
C LEU A 40 0.02 -1.20 -0.38
N LEU A 41 -0.51 -1.38 -1.59
CA LEU A 41 -1.91 -1.05 -1.90
C LEU A 41 -2.88 -1.88 -1.04
N GLU A 42 -2.65 -3.19 -0.89
CA GLU A 42 -3.47 -4.07 -0.05
C GLU A 42 -3.38 -3.68 1.43
N ALA A 43 -2.17 -3.43 1.95
CA ALA A 43 -1.96 -2.98 3.32
C ALA A 43 -2.68 -1.65 3.58
N TYR A 44 -2.55 -0.69 2.67
CA TYR A 44 -3.29 0.57 2.74
C TYR A 44 -4.81 0.35 2.69
N HIS A 45 -5.28 -0.52 1.81
CA HIS A 45 -6.70 -0.87 1.72
C HIS A 45 -7.23 -1.53 3.01
N HIS A 46 -6.43 -2.37 3.67
CA HIS A 46 -6.76 -2.93 4.98
C HIS A 46 -6.92 -1.83 6.05
N VAL A 47 -5.97 -0.89 6.11
CA VAL A 47 -6.02 0.26 7.02
C VAL A 47 -7.24 1.14 6.74
N LEU A 48 -7.48 1.45 5.46
CA LEU A 48 -8.63 2.25 5.03
C LEU A 48 -9.95 1.57 5.43
N LYS A 49 -10.07 0.27 5.18
CA LYS A 49 -11.25 -0.53 5.52
C LYS A 49 -11.49 -0.56 7.03
N ALA A 50 -10.44 -0.75 7.82
CA ALA A 50 -10.53 -0.88 9.27
C ALA A 50 -10.80 0.46 9.97
N ASN A 51 -10.05 1.51 9.60
CA ASN A 51 -10.00 2.76 10.36
C ASN A 51 -10.91 3.86 9.81
N HIS A 52 -11.16 3.88 8.49
CA HIS A 52 -11.86 5.02 7.85
C HIS A 52 -13.21 4.64 7.22
N LEU A 53 -13.42 3.36 6.91
CA LEU A 53 -14.63 2.87 6.25
C LEU A 53 -15.53 2.01 7.14
N GLU A 54 -15.17 1.82 8.41
CA GLU A 54 -15.94 1.05 9.42
C GLU A 54 -16.32 -0.37 8.93
N GLY A 55 -15.48 -0.98 8.09
CA GLY A 55 -15.75 -2.30 7.52
C GLY A 55 -16.90 -2.38 6.50
N LYS A 56 -17.55 -1.26 6.11
CA LYS A 56 -18.64 -1.28 5.11
C LYS A 56 -18.10 -1.54 3.70
N ARG A 57 -18.71 -2.52 3.03
CA ARG A 57 -18.24 -3.09 1.75
C ARG A 57 -18.71 -2.33 0.51
N ASN A 58 -19.79 -1.53 0.61
CA ASN A 58 -20.33 -0.71 -0.49
C ASN A 58 -20.60 0.72 -0.01
N ARG A 59 -19.73 1.66 -0.40
CA ARG A 59 -20.03 3.10 -0.35
C ARG A 59 -20.17 3.62 -1.77
N ARG A 60 -21.06 4.59 -1.96
CA ARG A 60 -21.10 5.34 -3.22
C ARG A 60 -19.76 6.08 -3.40
N MET A 61 -19.38 6.28 -4.67
CA MET A 61 -18.09 6.85 -5.05
C MET A 61 -17.86 8.26 -4.45
N ASP A 62 -18.90 9.09 -4.38
CA ASP A 62 -18.89 10.41 -3.74
C ASP A 62 -18.47 10.35 -2.27
N SER A 63 -19.08 9.42 -1.50
CA SER A 63 -18.76 9.23 -0.09
C SER A 63 -17.35 8.70 0.14
N LEU A 64 -16.86 7.85 -0.77
CA LEU A 64 -15.48 7.38 -0.74
C LEU A 64 -14.50 8.52 -0.98
N ILE A 65 -14.73 9.34 -2.01
CA ILE A 65 -13.87 10.49 -2.34
C ILE A 65 -13.86 11.47 -1.16
N TYR A 66 -15.02 11.78 -0.59
CA TYR A 66 -15.11 12.63 0.61
C TYR A 66 -14.29 12.06 1.77
N THR A 67 -14.42 10.76 2.05
CA THR A 67 -13.67 10.10 3.13
C THR A 67 -12.16 10.19 2.89
N LEU A 68 -11.71 9.94 1.66
CA LEU A 68 -10.29 10.00 1.30
C LEU A 68 -9.72 11.42 1.46
N ILE A 69 -10.44 12.43 0.99
CA ILE A 69 -9.96 13.82 0.98
C ILE A 69 -10.07 14.45 2.36
N GLU A 70 -11.23 14.36 3.01
CA GLU A 70 -11.54 15.14 4.21
C GLU A 70 -11.13 14.42 5.51
N ILE A 71 -11.01 13.09 5.48
CA ILE A 71 -10.68 12.31 6.69
C ILE A 71 -9.28 11.73 6.57
N THR A 72 -9.01 10.98 5.50
CA THR A 72 -7.77 10.22 5.38
C THR A 72 -6.55 11.13 5.18
N VAL A 73 -6.60 12.11 4.28
CA VAL A 73 -5.46 13.03 4.05
C VAL A 73 -5.09 13.83 5.30
N PRO A 74 -6.02 14.50 6.03
CA PRO A 74 -5.67 15.22 7.25
C PRO A 74 -5.13 14.32 8.36
N TYR A 75 -5.63 13.09 8.46
CA TYR A 75 -5.11 12.10 9.40
C TYR A 75 -3.62 11.80 9.13
N TYR A 76 -3.26 11.50 7.87
CA TYR A 76 -1.86 11.21 7.53
C TYR A 76 -0.95 12.43 7.65
N LYS A 77 -1.44 13.64 7.34
CA LYS A 77 -0.69 14.89 7.59
C LYS A 77 -0.40 15.07 9.07
N SER A 78 -1.41 14.88 9.92
CA SER A 78 -1.26 15.01 11.38
C SER A 78 -0.38 13.91 11.95
N LYS A 79 -0.43 12.71 11.37
CA LYS A 79 0.47 11.60 11.72
C LYS A 79 1.92 11.93 11.38
N HIS A 80 2.18 12.44 10.19
CA HIS A 80 3.51 12.87 9.77
C HIS A 80 4.05 13.98 10.68
N ALA A 81 3.26 15.01 10.95
CA ALA A 81 3.68 16.10 11.84
C ALA A 81 4.00 15.62 13.26
N ARG A 82 3.26 14.65 13.80
CA ARG A 82 3.56 14.05 15.12
C ARG A 82 4.85 13.23 15.09
N ARG A 83 5.14 12.56 13.98
CA ARG A 83 6.41 11.85 13.77
C ARG A 83 7.59 12.82 13.68
N ASP A 84 7.46 13.92 12.94
CA ASP A 84 8.50 14.96 12.85
C ASP A 84 8.85 15.56 14.23
N LEU A 85 7.88 15.56 15.16
CA LEU A 85 8.04 15.98 16.54
C LEU A 85 8.58 14.88 17.48
N GLY A 86 8.85 13.68 16.98
CA GLY A 86 9.32 12.52 17.75
C GLY A 86 8.26 11.88 18.65
N LEU A 87 6.97 12.19 18.46
CA LEU A 87 5.86 11.64 19.25
C LEU A 87 5.40 10.25 18.75
N GLU A 88 5.77 9.89 17.52
CA GLU A 88 5.59 8.55 16.97
C GLU A 88 6.96 7.99 16.57
N GLY A 89 7.18 6.70 16.76
CA GLY A 89 8.46 6.06 16.46
C GLY A 89 8.73 5.91 14.96
N ASP A 90 10.01 5.81 14.62
CA ASP A 90 10.55 5.72 13.27
C ASP A 90 9.90 4.59 12.45
N ASP A 91 9.67 4.86 11.16
CA ASP A 91 9.22 3.81 10.25
C ASP A 91 10.33 2.79 9.94
N LEU A 92 9.95 1.75 9.21
CA LEU A 92 10.86 0.66 8.86
C LEU A 92 12.02 1.10 7.95
N GLU A 93 11.89 2.22 7.27
CA GLU A 93 12.89 2.79 6.35
C GLU A 93 13.86 3.69 7.09
N GLU A 94 13.37 4.60 7.93
CA GLU A 94 14.22 5.41 8.84
C GLU A 94 15.03 4.52 9.78
N LYS A 95 14.42 3.45 10.33
CA LYS A 95 15.18 2.44 11.09
C LYS A 95 16.26 1.77 10.27
N LYS A 96 15.97 1.41 9.01
CA LYS A 96 16.95 0.82 8.10
C LYS A 96 18.08 1.78 7.76
N CYS A 97 17.77 3.06 7.50
CA CYS A 97 18.77 4.08 7.21
C CYS A 97 19.68 4.31 8.42
N GLN A 98 19.11 4.40 9.63
CA GLN A 98 19.88 4.50 10.87
C GLN A 98 20.76 3.26 11.15
N ASP A 99 20.28 2.06 10.77
CA ASP A 99 21.05 0.82 10.91
C ASP A 99 22.19 0.70 9.88
N ILE A 100 22.09 1.37 8.72
CA ILE A 100 23.14 1.43 7.70
C ILE A 100 24.23 2.48 8.06
N GLU A 101 23.86 3.54 8.77
CA GLU A 101 24.79 4.60 9.22
C GLU A 101 25.59 4.27 10.49
N LYS A 102 25.26 3.16 11.18
CA LYS A 102 26.00 2.65 12.35
C LYS A 102 27.13 1.70 11.99
#